data_AF-A0A447PKT3-F1
#
_entry.id   AF-A0A447PKT3-F1
#
_cell.length_a   1.000
_cell.length_b   1.000
_cell.length_c   1.000
_cell.angle_alpha   90.00
_cell.angle_beta   90.00
_cell.angle_gamma   90.00
#
_symmetry.space_group_name_H-M   'P 1'
#
loop_
_entity.id
_entity.type
_entity.pdbx_description
1 polymer ?
#
loop_
_entity_poly.entity_id
_entity_poly.type
_entity_poly.pdbx_seq_one_letter_code
_entity_poly.pdbx_strand_id
1 'polypeptide(L)' 'MRNARITAHQIIAVIRSVESGRTVKDVYREAGISEATRDNWKSGYGGMEASDIKS' A
#
# COMPACT_ATOMS: atom_id res chain seq x y z
N MET A 1 17.77 4.88 11.35
CA MET A 1 16.77 4.20 10.50
C MET A 1 15.39 4.54 11.06
N ARG A 2 14.67 5.50 10.45
CA ARG A 2 13.31 5.83 10.89
C ARG A 2 12.40 4.71 10.37
N ASN A 3 12.08 3.73 11.22
CA ASN A 3 11.02 2.76 10.94
C ASN A 3 9.68 3.51 10.98
N ALA A 4 9.37 4.25 9.91
CA ALA A 4 8.04 4.77 9.70
C ALA A 4 7.13 3.56 9.50
N ARG A 5 6.35 3.22 10.54
CA ARG A 5 5.31 2.21 10.44
C ARG A 5 4.31 2.69 9.40
N ILE A 6 4.26 2.01 8.26
CA ILE A 6 3.26 2.28 7.23
C ILE A 6 1.91 1.92 7.81
N THR A 7 0.98 2.88 7.82
CA THR A 7 -0.37 2.66 8.35
C THR A 7 -1.24 2.01 7.28
N ALA A 8 -2.31 1.35 7.69
CA ALA A 8 -3.23 0.70 6.76
C ALA A 8 -3.88 1.70 5.77
N HIS A 9 -4.10 2.94 6.19
CA HIS A 9 -4.49 4.04 5.30
C HIS A 9 -3.45 4.32 4.19
N GLN A 10 -2.16 4.31 4.54
CA GLN A 10 -1.09 4.49 3.56
C GLN A 10 -0.99 3.29 2.61
N ILE A 11 -1.23 2.07 3.10
CA ILE A 11 -1.29 0.85 2.27
C ILE A 11 -2.36 0.99 1.18
N ILE A 12 -3.58 1.39 1.56
CA ILE A 12 -4.67 1.55 0.60
C ILE A 12 -4.37 2.70 -0.38
N ALA A 13 -3.84 3.82 0.09
CA ALA A 13 -3.48 4.93 -0.79
C ALA A 13 -2.43 4.52 -1.85
N VAL A 14 -1.50 3.65 -1.47
CA VAL A 14 -0.50 3.05 -2.37
C VAL A 14 -1.15 2.12 -3.39
N ILE A 15 -2.04 1.22 -2.95
CA ILE A 15 -2.78 0.30 -3.85
C ILE A 15 -3.60 1.10 -4.87
N ARG A 16 -4.36 2.10 -4.42
CA ARG A 16 -5.18 2.96 -5.30
C ARG A 16 -4.34 3.78 -6.28
N SER A 17 -3.19 4.28 -5.84
CA SER A 17 -2.26 5.01 -6.71
C SER A 17 -1.77 4.12 -7.85
N VAL A 18 -1.50 2.85 -7.56
CA VAL A 18 -1.13 1.84 -8.54
C VAL A 18 -2.28 1.54 -9.51
N GLU A 19 -3.50 1.36 -9.01
CA GLU A 19 -4.69 1.13 -9.84
C GLU A 19 -5.01 2.33 -10.74
N SER A 20 -4.73 3.55 -10.26
CA SER A 20 -4.87 4.79 -11.03
C SER A 20 -3.77 4.98 -12.09
N GLY A 21 -2.87 4.01 -12.26
CA GLY A 21 -1.86 4.00 -13.32
C GLY A 21 -0.46 4.46 -12.89
N ARG A 22 -0.21 4.78 -11.61
CA ARG A 22 1.17 4.96 -11.15
C ARG A 22 1.90 3.63 -11.17
N THR A 23 3.14 3.66 -11.63
CA THR A 23 3.94 2.44 -11.69
C THR A 23 4.29 2.00 -10.27
N VAL A 24 3.80 0.81 -9.89
CA VAL A 24 4.18 0.01 -8.72
C VAL A 24 5.63 0.28 -8.30
N LYS A 25 6.56 0.14 -9.25
CA LYS A 25 8.00 0.30 -9.02
C LYS A 25 8.39 1.61 -8.34
N ASP A 26 7.74 2.72 -8.66
CA ASP A 26 8.08 4.02 -8.09
C ASP A 26 7.58 4.14 -6.65
N VAL A 27 6.31 3.75 -6.44
CA VAL A 27 5.65 3.84 -5.14
C VAL A 27 6.27 2.89 -4.12
N TYR A 28 6.56 1.64 -4.50
CA TYR A 28 7.17 0.67 -3.58
C TYR A 28 8.67 0.95 -3.35
N ARG A 29 9.37 1.58 -4.30
CA ARG A 29 10.78 1.99 -4.12
C ARG A 29 10.90 3.20 -3.18
N GLU A 30 10.00 4.17 -3.28
CA GLU A 30 9.96 5.34 -2.39
C GLU A 30 9.55 4.96 -0.97
N ALA A 31 8.63 4.00 -0.82
CA ALA A 31 8.20 3.51 0.47
C ALA A 31 9.11 2.40 1.07
N GLY A 32 10.13 1.93 0.33
CA GLY A 32 11.06 0.89 0.80
C GLY A 32 10.40 -0.49 0.98
N ILE A 33 9.38 -0.79 0.19
CA ILE A 33 8.54 -1.98 0.31
C ILE A 33 8.94 -3.01 -0.74
N SER A 34 9.10 -4.26 -0.33
CA SER A 34 9.36 -5.38 -1.25
C SER A 34 8.10 -5.87 -1.95
N GLU A 35 8.26 -6.49 -3.13
CA GLU A 35 7.14 -7.06 -3.90
C GLU A 35 6.32 -8.11 -3.11
N ALA A 36 6.96 -8.84 -2.19
CA ALA A 36 6.29 -9.78 -1.30
C ALA A 36 5.28 -9.08 -0.36
N THR A 37 5.63 -7.88 0.12
CA THR A 37 4.75 -7.09 0.99
C THR A 37 3.54 -6.56 0.22
N ARG A 38 3.70 -6.21 -1.07
CA ARG A 38 2.56 -5.86 -1.94
C ARG A 38 1.58 -7.02 -2.06
N ASP A 39 2.05 -8.23 -2.31
CA ASP A 39 1.17 -9.39 -2.47
C ASP A 39 0.36 -9.64 -1.20
N ASN A 40 1.03 -9.55 -0.05
CA ASN A 40 0.42 -9.62 1.28
C ASN A 40 -0.64 -8.52 1.47
N TRP A 41 -0.33 -7.28 1.05
CA TRP A 41 -1.27 -6.17 1.12
C TRP A 41 -2.44 -6.30 0.15
N LYS A 42 -2.24 -6.85 -1.04
CA LYS A 42 -3.32 -7.07 -2.00
C LYS A 42 -4.28 -8.15 -1.49
N SER A 43 -3.78 -9.16 -0.79
CA SER A 43 -4.60 -10.18 -0.15
C SER A 43 -5.37 -9.66 1.07
N GLY A 44 -4.75 -8.79 1.89
CA GLY A 44 -5.38 -8.25 3.10
C GLY A 44 -6.17 -6.95 2.91
N TYR A 45 -5.80 -6.12 1.95
CA TYR A 45 -6.33 -4.75 1.74
C TYR A 45 -6.80 -4.49 0.30
N GLY A 46 -6.53 -5.39 -0.65
CA GLY A 46 -6.89 -5.19 -2.07
C GLY A 46 -8.39 -5.21 -2.36
N GLY A 47 -9.23 -5.49 -1.37
CA GLY A 47 -10.68 -5.34 -1.44
C GLY A 47 -11.27 -4.41 -0.37
N MET A 48 -10.44 -3.73 0.43
CA MET A 48 -10.91 -2.75 1.42
C MET A 48 -10.83 -1.34 0.81
N GLU A 49 -11.90 -0.55 0.91
CA GLU A 49 -11.77 0.89 0.70
C GLU A 49 -11.04 1.52 1.90
N ALA A 50 -10.38 2.66 1.68
CA ALA A 50 -9.76 3.42 2.78
C ALA A 50 -10.79 3.75 3.88
N SER A 51 -12.05 3.89 3.47
CA SER A 51 -13.24 4.07 4.30
C SER A 51 -13.60 2.85 5.14
N ASP A 52 -13.30 1.62 4.68
CA ASP A 52 -13.53 0.37 5.43
C ASP A 52 -12.51 0.19 6.56
N ILE A 53 -11.34 0.83 6.45
CA ILE A 53 -10.37 0.91 7.56
C ILE A 53 -10.78 2.02 8.52
N LYS A 54 -11.99 1.89 9.06
CA LYS A 54 -12.37 2.59 10.29
C LYS A 54 -13.54 1.90 10.99
N SER A 55 -13.19 1.20 12.05
CA SER A 55 -13.86 1.26 13.37
C SER A 55 -12.79 1.06 14.43
#